data_AF-A0A850SIU2-F1
#
_entry.id   AF-A0A850SIU2-F1
#
_cell.length_a   1.000
_cell.length_b   1.000
_cell.length_c   1.000
_cell.angle_alpha   90.00
_cell.angle_beta   90.00
_cell.angle_gamma   90.00
#
_symmetry.space_group_name_H-M   'P 1'
#
loop_
_entity.id
_entity.type
_entity.pdbx_description
1 polymer ?
#
loop_
_entity_poly.entity_id
_entity_poly.type
_entity_poly.pdbx_seq_one_letter_code
_entity_poly.pdbx_strand_id
1 'polypeptide(L)'
;MARTSIAAVAIGAIFVSGLLGANAAQAAQINAFLIPEHDEGYAKFMGLKFIQIKYPQGSDVANVFDGVNQKIEFTVPLTAEQLQQVNKALIESNSPMQLANANVTYSGTIRGSHDTLTLAYRTELDALVSGYVLNRSDNSTETILVDSNWRGFVIEGPVIVDAEQHGQVNVNEPIGLLQAAFPEFAQKLMDANSETKAIMTEPILDFGDIGRMPLERWHILFDPTISQASVKGVINTDIGRAKVLSVYSLGECSIREGCPEPREADSTASIDGSDLRVHISTPQPNAQIEIAGYTTLETKPENGDLEVIGVNLDQQGTVGPPLFTMQVLLILGGMMGAVAVIVLYKARK
;
A
#
# COMPACT_ATOMS: atom_id res chain seq x y z
N MET A 1 15.35 -32.68 12.69
CA MET A 1 14.71 -31.42 13.08
C MET A 1 15.19 -30.35 12.09
N ALA A 2 14.43 -30.13 11.00
CA ALA A 2 14.59 -29.08 9.97
C ALA A 2 13.95 -29.56 8.65
N ARG A 3 12.62 -29.78 8.62
CA ARG A 3 11.84 -30.01 7.40
C ARG A 3 10.38 -29.64 7.66
N THR A 4 10.11 -28.36 7.93
CA THR A 4 8.73 -27.89 8.12
C THR A 4 8.49 -26.42 7.74
N SER A 5 9.39 -25.78 6.97
CA SER A 5 9.29 -24.33 6.69
C SER A 5 9.15 -23.96 5.21
N ILE A 6 8.97 -24.92 4.30
CA ILE A 6 8.84 -24.65 2.85
C ILE A 6 7.37 -24.73 2.38
N ALA A 7 6.47 -25.32 3.17
CA ALA A 7 5.07 -25.51 2.77
C ALA A 7 4.16 -24.28 3.00
N ALA A 8 4.54 -23.33 3.87
CA ALA A 8 3.75 -22.12 4.11
C ALA A 8 3.96 -21.05 3.01
N VAL A 9 5.20 -20.88 2.55
CA VAL A 9 5.56 -19.87 1.52
C VAL A 9 5.03 -20.24 0.13
N ALA A 10 4.89 -21.53 -0.18
CA ALA A 10 4.43 -21.97 -1.50
C ALA A 10 2.92 -21.78 -1.73
N ILE A 11 2.11 -21.76 -0.66
CA ILE A 11 0.65 -21.66 -0.78
C ILE A 11 0.23 -20.21 -1.04
N GLY A 12 0.88 -19.22 -0.42
CA GLY A 12 0.67 -17.80 -0.73
C GLY A 12 0.97 -17.45 -2.20
N ALA A 13 2.02 -18.03 -2.78
CA ALA A 13 2.41 -17.78 -4.18
C ALA A 13 1.40 -18.33 -5.21
N ILE A 14 0.71 -19.44 -4.90
CA ILE A 14 -0.26 -20.05 -5.82
C ILE A 14 -1.59 -19.26 -5.80
N PHE A 15 -1.98 -18.68 -4.65
CA PHE A 15 -3.19 -17.82 -4.57
C PHE A 15 -3.07 -16.54 -5.39
N VAL A 16 -1.88 -15.94 -5.44
CA VAL A 16 -1.62 -14.70 -6.20
C VAL A 16 -1.79 -14.90 -7.72
N SER A 17 -1.35 -16.04 -8.25
CA SER A 17 -1.38 -16.30 -9.71
C SER A 17 -2.78 -16.52 -10.30
N GLY A 18 -3.77 -16.90 -9.49
CA GLY A 18 -5.16 -17.08 -9.94
C GLY A 18 -6.03 -15.80 -9.89
N LEU A 19 -5.59 -14.78 -9.16
CA LEU A 19 -6.25 -13.47 -9.07
C LEU A 19 -5.65 -12.45 -10.04
N LEU A 20 -4.36 -12.62 -10.36
CA LEU A 20 -3.63 -11.74 -11.27
C LEU A 20 -3.52 -12.40 -12.64
N GLY A 21 -4.49 -12.09 -13.52
CA GLY A 21 -4.23 -12.15 -14.95
C GLY A 21 -2.92 -11.41 -15.25
N ALA A 22 -2.09 -12.01 -16.10
CA ALA A 22 -0.72 -11.61 -16.39
C ALA A 22 -0.53 -10.08 -16.55
N ASN A 23 -0.09 -9.41 -15.48
CA ASN A 23 0.61 -8.12 -15.49
C ASN A 23 1.24 -7.92 -14.10
N ALA A 24 2.54 -8.22 -13.97
CA ALA A 24 3.33 -7.92 -12.77
C ALA A 24 3.50 -6.40 -12.51
N ALA A 25 2.83 -5.54 -13.30
CA ALA A 25 2.79 -4.09 -13.20
C ALA A 25 1.58 -3.55 -12.39
N GLN A 26 0.79 -4.41 -11.72
CA GLN A 26 -0.42 -4.03 -10.97
C GLN A 26 -0.41 -4.46 -9.49
N ALA A 27 0.77 -4.59 -8.88
CA ALA A 27 0.93 -5.16 -7.53
C ALA A 27 1.21 -4.13 -6.41
N ALA A 28 1.20 -2.83 -6.71
CA ALA A 28 1.40 -1.79 -5.72
C ALA A 28 0.08 -1.44 -5.01
N GLN A 29 0.13 -1.41 -3.68
CA GLN A 29 -0.97 -1.01 -2.80
C GLN A 29 -1.21 0.50 -2.87
N ILE A 30 -0.22 1.30 -3.24
CA ILE A 30 -0.40 2.72 -3.58
C ILE A 30 0.21 2.98 -4.95
N ASN A 31 -0.57 3.56 -5.87
CA ASN A 31 -0.06 4.19 -7.07
C ASN A 31 -0.61 5.62 -7.12
N ALA A 32 0.26 6.62 -7.02
CA ALA A 32 -0.17 8.01 -7.05
C ALA A 32 0.58 8.79 -8.12
N PHE A 33 -0.12 9.70 -8.77
CA PHE A 33 0.42 10.68 -9.71
C PHE A 33 -0.01 12.07 -9.24
N LEU A 34 0.95 12.89 -8.82
CA LEU A 34 0.71 14.21 -8.25
C LEU A 34 1.22 15.30 -9.20
N ILE A 35 0.42 16.35 -9.40
CA ILE A 35 0.83 17.59 -10.08
C ILE A 35 0.85 18.73 -9.06
N PRO A 36 2.00 18.99 -8.40
CA PRO A 36 2.08 20.02 -7.37
C PRO A 36 1.76 21.44 -7.86
N GLU A 37 1.99 21.75 -9.15
CA GLU A 37 1.65 23.06 -9.71
C GLU A 37 0.13 23.35 -9.72
N HIS A 38 -0.69 22.30 -9.82
CA HIS A 38 -2.14 22.42 -9.82
C HIS A 38 -2.77 22.02 -8.48
N ASP A 39 -2.00 21.40 -7.57
CA ASP A 39 -2.51 20.75 -6.36
C ASP A 39 -3.63 19.75 -6.70
N GLU A 40 -3.43 19.04 -7.81
CA GLU A 40 -4.32 18.03 -8.36
C GLU A 40 -3.55 16.77 -8.71
N GLY A 41 -4.11 15.63 -8.34
CA GLY A 41 -3.50 14.34 -8.63
C GLY A 41 -4.53 13.23 -8.74
N TYR A 42 -4.02 12.06 -9.06
CA TYR A 42 -4.75 10.81 -9.10
C TYR A 42 -4.06 9.83 -8.16
N ALA A 43 -4.83 9.13 -7.33
CA ALA A 43 -4.30 8.12 -6.44
C ALA A 43 -5.16 6.87 -6.45
N LYS A 44 -4.48 5.73 -6.52
CA LYS A 44 -5.04 4.39 -6.42
C LYS A 44 -4.53 3.73 -5.15
N PHE A 45 -5.44 3.36 -4.27
CA PHE A 45 -5.17 2.72 -2.99
C PHE A 45 -5.78 1.32 -3.00
N MET A 46 -4.95 0.27 -3.01
CA MET A 46 -5.34 -1.12 -3.09
C MET A 46 -5.01 -1.87 -1.82
N GLY A 47 -6.05 -2.34 -1.13
CA GLY A 47 -5.96 -3.28 -0.02
C GLY A 47 -6.10 -4.72 -0.51
N LEU A 48 -5.24 -5.61 0.01
CA LEU A 48 -5.25 -7.04 -0.28
C LEU A 48 -5.18 -7.83 1.03
N LYS A 49 -6.07 -8.80 1.21
CA LYS A 49 -6.03 -9.74 2.34
C LYS A 49 -6.36 -11.15 1.89
N PHE A 50 -5.80 -12.13 2.59
CA PHE A 50 -6.09 -13.54 2.43
C PHE A 50 -6.41 -14.14 3.79
N ILE A 51 -7.49 -14.91 3.88
CA ILE A 51 -7.85 -15.64 5.09
C ILE A 51 -8.03 -17.11 4.75
N GLN A 52 -7.44 -17.97 5.55
CA GLN A 52 -7.64 -19.41 5.52
C GLN A 52 -8.27 -19.85 6.84
N ILE A 53 -9.39 -20.56 6.75
CA ILE A 53 -10.08 -21.16 7.88
C ILE A 53 -10.02 -22.68 7.70
N LYS A 54 -9.29 -23.38 8.57
CA LYS A 54 -9.24 -24.86 8.59
C LYS A 54 -10.27 -25.38 9.59
N TYR A 55 -10.94 -26.46 9.23
CA TYR A 55 -11.93 -27.14 10.06
C TYR A 55 -11.84 -28.67 9.90
N PRO A 56 -12.39 -29.46 10.85
CA PRO A 56 -12.36 -30.92 10.76
C PRO A 56 -13.20 -31.43 9.58
N GLN A 57 -12.72 -32.47 8.91
CA GLN A 57 -13.48 -33.14 7.85
C GLN A 57 -14.79 -33.73 8.41
N GLY A 58 -15.87 -33.56 7.66
CA GLY A 58 -17.20 -34.04 8.05
C GLY A 58 -17.89 -33.24 9.15
N SER A 59 -17.30 -32.10 9.57
CA SER A 59 -17.96 -31.13 10.44
C SER A 59 -19.15 -30.45 9.75
N ASP A 60 -20.03 -29.83 10.53
CA ASP A 60 -21.12 -29.01 9.98
C ASP A 60 -20.59 -27.86 9.12
N VAL A 61 -19.46 -27.27 9.51
CA VAL A 61 -18.76 -26.25 8.72
C VAL A 61 -18.26 -26.83 7.39
N ALA A 62 -17.70 -28.04 7.38
CA ALA A 62 -17.30 -28.70 6.15
C ALA A 62 -18.50 -28.95 5.22
N ASN A 63 -19.66 -29.34 5.76
CA ASN A 63 -20.87 -29.57 4.97
C ASN A 63 -21.39 -28.28 4.30
N VAL A 64 -21.18 -27.12 4.91
CA VAL A 64 -21.57 -25.82 4.35
C VAL A 64 -20.64 -25.40 3.21
N PHE A 65 -19.33 -25.66 3.33
CA PHE A 65 -18.32 -25.10 2.43
C PHE A 65 -17.75 -26.07 1.40
N ASP A 66 -17.95 -27.39 1.54
CA ASP A 66 -17.38 -28.34 0.59
C ASP A 66 -17.91 -28.11 -0.84
N GLY A 67 -16.98 -27.85 -1.76
CA GLY A 67 -17.30 -27.53 -3.15
C GLY A 67 -17.76 -26.08 -3.42
N VAL A 68 -17.81 -25.22 -2.41
CA VAL A 68 -18.17 -23.80 -2.60
C VAL A 68 -17.09 -23.08 -3.42
N ASN A 69 -17.52 -22.39 -4.47
CA ASN A 69 -16.67 -21.50 -5.26
C ASN A 69 -17.50 -20.29 -5.71
N GLN A 70 -17.32 -19.16 -5.04
CA GLN A 70 -18.08 -17.93 -5.29
C GLN A 70 -17.13 -16.75 -5.50
N LYS A 71 -17.55 -15.80 -6.33
CA LYS A 71 -16.88 -14.51 -6.54
C LYS A 71 -17.92 -13.39 -6.48
N ILE A 72 -17.64 -12.35 -5.71
CA ILE A 72 -18.37 -11.08 -5.70
C ILE A 72 -17.43 -10.03 -6.26
N GLU A 73 -17.82 -9.33 -7.32
CA GLU A 73 -17.00 -8.29 -7.95
C GLU A 73 -17.88 -7.18 -8.50
N PHE A 74 -17.54 -5.94 -8.18
CA PHE A 74 -18.25 -4.75 -8.63
C PHE A 74 -17.39 -3.50 -8.54
N THR A 75 -17.81 -2.45 -9.22
CA THR A 75 -17.25 -1.09 -9.10
C THR A 75 -18.40 -0.12 -8.88
N VAL A 76 -18.30 0.72 -7.85
CA VAL A 76 -19.31 1.74 -7.52
C VAL A 76 -18.64 3.05 -7.09
N PRO A 77 -19.23 4.21 -7.40
CA PRO A 77 -18.74 5.48 -6.87
C PRO A 77 -19.01 5.58 -5.37
N LEU A 78 -18.08 6.18 -4.61
CA LEU A 78 -18.32 6.48 -3.21
C LEU A 78 -19.34 7.62 -3.07
N THR A 79 -20.22 7.50 -2.08
CA THR A 79 -21.12 8.58 -1.65
C THR A 79 -20.35 9.66 -0.90
N ALA A 80 -20.97 10.82 -0.67
CA ALA A 80 -20.37 11.89 0.12
C ALA A 80 -20.02 11.46 1.56
N GLU A 81 -20.85 10.62 2.17
CA GLU A 81 -20.61 10.09 3.53
C GLU A 81 -19.40 9.16 3.56
N GLN A 82 -19.27 8.27 2.57
CA GLN A 82 -18.13 7.37 2.44
C GLN A 82 -16.84 8.14 2.15
N LEU A 83 -16.90 9.15 1.26
CA LEU A 83 -15.75 10.05 1.00
C LEU A 83 -15.31 10.78 2.27
N GLN A 84 -16.26 11.24 3.09
CA GLN A 84 -15.96 11.87 4.36
C GLN A 84 -15.25 10.91 5.33
N GLN A 85 -15.63 9.63 5.36
CA GLN A 85 -14.93 8.60 6.15
C GLN A 85 -13.48 8.43 5.69
N VAL A 86 -13.22 8.38 4.38
CA VAL A 86 -11.84 8.29 3.86
C VAL A 86 -11.03 9.55 4.17
N ASN A 87 -11.61 10.73 3.95
CA ASN A 87 -10.94 12.01 4.24
C ASN A 87 -10.66 12.18 5.74
N LYS A 88 -11.51 11.64 6.63
CA LYS A 88 -11.24 11.60 8.07
C LYS A 88 -9.97 10.80 8.38
N ALA A 89 -9.78 9.65 7.73
CA ALA A 89 -8.59 8.82 7.92
C ALA A 89 -7.30 9.54 7.49
N LEU A 90 -7.34 10.32 6.41
CA LEU A 90 -6.20 11.17 5.97
C LEU A 90 -5.89 12.28 6.97
N ILE A 91 -6.92 12.94 7.53
CA ILE A 91 -6.72 13.95 8.56
C ILE A 91 -6.12 13.33 9.83
N GLU A 92 -6.59 12.14 10.22
CA GLU A 92 -6.06 11.39 11.37
C GLU A 92 -4.61 10.93 11.15
N SER A 93 -4.18 10.74 9.90
CA SER A 93 -2.77 10.52 9.54
C SER A 93 -1.96 11.83 9.43
N ASN A 94 -2.48 12.97 9.90
CA ASN A 94 -1.87 14.30 9.78
C ASN A 94 -1.59 14.73 8.33
N SER A 95 -2.44 14.32 7.40
CA SER A 95 -2.40 14.79 6.01
C SER A 95 -3.52 15.80 5.73
N PRO A 96 -3.23 16.91 5.04
CA PRO A 96 -4.26 17.79 4.50
C PRO A 96 -4.87 17.29 3.18
N MET A 97 -4.38 16.18 2.61
CA MET A 97 -4.89 15.61 1.37
C MET A 97 -6.37 15.28 1.48
N GLN A 98 -7.12 15.52 0.41
CA GLN A 98 -8.53 15.21 0.28
C GLN A 98 -8.83 14.52 -1.04
N LEU A 99 -9.75 13.55 -0.99
CA LEU A 99 -10.37 12.93 -2.15
C LEU A 99 -11.60 13.75 -2.56
N ALA A 100 -11.58 14.27 -3.78
CA ALA A 100 -12.71 15.01 -4.36
C ALA A 100 -13.82 14.06 -4.85
N ASN A 101 -13.41 12.92 -5.40
CA ASN A 101 -14.26 11.80 -5.75
C ASN A 101 -13.45 10.50 -5.67
N ALA A 102 -14.13 9.37 -5.61
CA ALA A 102 -13.50 8.07 -5.69
C ALA A 102 -14.48 7.01 -6.18
N ASN A 103 -13.97 6.04 -6.93
CA ASN A 103 -14.65 4.79 -7.19
C ASN A 103 -14.01 3.70 -6.32
N VAL A 104 -14.84 2.82 -5.76
CA VAL A 104 -14.34 1.59 -5.15
C VAL A 104 -14.56 0.42 -6.10
N THR A 105 -13.50 -0.33 -6.38
CA THR A 105 -13.55 -1.62 -7.06
C THR A 105 -13.29 -2.72 -6.04
N TYR A 106 -14.25 -3.60 -5.85
CA TYR A 106 -14.18 -4.69 -4.89
C TYR A 106 -14.17 -6.05 -5.60
N SER A 107 -13.36 -6.98 -5.11
CA SER A 107 -13.37 -8.38 -5.49
C SER A 107 -13.15 -9.27 -4.27
N GLY A 108 -14.15 -10.07 -3.92
CA GLY A 108 -14.07 -11.10 -2.89
C GLY A 108 -14.25 -12.49 -3.49
N THR A 109 -13.39 -13.46 -3.14
CA THR A 109 -13.55 -14.86 -3.56
C THR A 109 -13.64 -15.79 -2.36
N ILE A 110 -14.59 -16.73 -2.43
CA ILE A 110 -14.81 -17.76 -1.42
C ILE A 110 -14.56 -19.11 -2.07
N ARG A 111 -13.63 -19.89 -1.53
CA ARG A 111 -13.34 -21.25 -2.00
C ARG A 111 -13.30 -22.21 -0.82
N GLY A 112 -14.26 -23.12 -0.76
CA GLY A 112 -14.34 -24.14 0.27
C GLY A 112 -14.00 -25.53 -0.27
N SER A 113 -13.33 -26.31 0.57
CA SER A 113 -13.06 -27.74 0.41
C SER A 113 -13.58 -28.50 1.63
N HIS A 114 -13.48 -29.83 1.58
CA HIS A 114 -13.78 -30.72 2.70
C HIS A 114 -13.09 -30.43 4.05
N ASP A 115 -12.04 -29.59 4.11
CA ASP A 115 -11.31 -29.25 5.35
C ASP A 115 -10.84 -27.79 5.46
N THR A 116 -11.04 -26.97 4.42
CA THR A 116 -10.48 -25.62 4.33
C THR A 116 -11.40 -24.68 3.59
N LEU A 117 -11.62 -23.49 4.17
CA LEU A 117 -12.22 -22.34 3.51
C LEU A 117 -11.14 -21.29 3.26
N THR A 118 -11.01 -20.83 2.03
CA THR A 118 -10.12 -19.72 1.67
C THR A 118 -10.94 -18.53 1.19
N LEU A 119 -10.62 -17.37 1.74
CA LEU A 119 -11.18 -16.08 1.42
C LEU A 119 -10.06 -15.20 0.88
N ALA A 120 -10.30 -14.52 -0.23
CA ALA A 120 -9.36 -13.54 -0.76
C ALA A 120 -10.10 -12.25 -1.08
N TYR A 121 -9.46 -11.13 -0.77
CA TYR A 121 -10.06 -9.81 -0.81
C TYR A 121 -9.16 -8.87 -1.59
N ARG A 122 -9.76 -8.08 -2.47
CA ARG A 122 -9.16 -6.91 -3.10
C ARG A 122 -10.14 -5.76 -3.06
N THR A 123 -9.73 -4.66 -2.44
CA THR A 123 -10.48 -3.41 -2.44
C THR A 123 -9.58 -2.32 -2.97
N GLU A 124 -10.01 -1.65 -4.03
CA GLU A 124 -9.26 -0.59 -4.69
C GLU A 124 -10.08 0.70 -4.65
N LEU A 125 -9.50 1.76 -4.08
CA LEU A 125 -10.01 3.12 -4.19
C LEU A 125 -9.25 3.83 -5.31
N ASP A 126 -9.99 4.28 -6.31
CA ASP A 126 -9.51 5.03 -7.46
C ASP A 126 -10.03 6.46 -7.33
N ALA A 127 -9.15 7.43 -7.07
CA ALA A 127 -9.56 8.74 -6.58
C ALA A 127 -8.83 9.92 -7.22
N LEU A 128 -9.54 11.03 -7.38
CA LEU A 128 -8.94 12.35 -7.60
C LEU A 128 -8.58 12.99 -6.26
N VAL A 129 -7.32 13.40 -6.12
CA VAL A 129 -6.76 13.93 -4.88
C VAL A 129 -6.31 15.38 -5.05
N SER A 130 -6.40 16.15 -3.96
CA SER A 130 -5.97 17.55 -3.87
C SER A 130 -5.61 17.92 -2.43
N GLY A 131 -5.13 19.14 -2.17
CA GLY A 131 -4.83 19.63 -0.83
C GLY A 131 -3.56 19.05 -0.22
N TYR A 132 -2.67 18.47 -1.04
CA TYR A 132 -1.39 17.92 -0.59
C TYR A 132 -0.24 18.93 -0.71
N VAL A 133 -0.46 20.09 -1.31
CA VAL A 133 0.51 21.19 -1.33
C VAL A 133 0.41 22.03 -0.04
N LEU A 134 1.52 22.12 0.70
CA LEU A 134 1.61 22.75 2.01
C LEU A 134 1.89 24.25 1.99
N ASN A 135 2.64 24.72 0.99
CA ASN A 135 2.88 26.15 0.78
C ASN A 135 2.26 26.58 -0.55
N ARG A 136 1.27 27.47 -0.47
CA ARG A 136 0.77 28.17 -1.65
C ARG A 136 1.41 29.55 -1.64
N SER A 137 2.64 29.67 -2.14
CA SER A 137 3.22 30.98 -2.38
C SER A 137 2.92 31.42 -3.80
N ASP A 138 2.55 32.69 -3.96
CA ASP A 138 2.25 33.30 -5.27
C ASP A 138 3.52 33.57 -6.11
N ASN A 139 4.70 33.10 -5.66
CA ASN A 139 5.98 33.41 -6.25
C ASN A 139 6.53 32.19 -7.02
N SER A 140 6.63 32.32 -8.35
CA SER A 140 6.91 31.22 -9.28
C SER A 140 8.31 30.58 -9.21
N THR A 141 9.14 31.02 -8.26
CA THR A 141 10.53 30.58 -8.05
C THR A 141 10.73 29.79 -6.75
N GLU A 142 9.68 29.58 -5.96
CA GLU A 142 9.77 28.92 -4.66
C GLU A 142 9.55 27.41 -4.80
N THR A 143 10.31 26.62 -4.01
CA THR A 143 10.11 25.18 -3.88
C THR A 143 8.69 24.90 -3.38
N ILE A 144 7.93 24.08 -4.11
CA ILE A 144 6.61 23.63 -3.68
C ILE A 144 6.80 22.51 -2.67
N LEU A 145 6.17 22.60 -1.51
CA LEU A 145 6.23 21.62 -0.45
C LEU A 145 4.99 20.73 -0.54
N VAL A 146 5.22 19.45 -0.68
CA VAL A 146 4.20 18.42 -0.80
C VAL A 146 4.20 17.57 0.47
N ASP A 147 3.02 17.38 1.04
CA ASP A 147 2.78 16.43 2.12
C ASP A 147 3.10 15.00 1.68
N SER A 148 3.67 14.22 2.58
CA SER A 148 3.92 12.80 2.36
C SER A 148 3.16 11.89 3.33
N ASN A 149 2.45 12.44 4.32
CA ASN A 149 1.77 11.65 5.35
C ASN A 149 0.55 10.89 4.83
N TRP A 150 -0.09 11.37 3.75
CA TRP A 150 -1.20 10.67 3.09
C TRP A 150 -0.87 9.25 2.64
N ARG A 151 0.42 8.86 2.60
CA ARG A 151 0.85 7.50 2.28
C ARG A 151 0.57 6.49 3.40
N GLY A 152 0.23 6.97 4.60
CA GLY A 152 0.21 6.22 5.85
C GLY A 152 -1.10 6.30 6.61
N PHE A 153 -2.25 6.05 5.97
CA PHE A 153 -3.56 6.10 6.62
C PHE A 153 -4.21 4.72 6.70
N VAL A 154 -5.18 4.60 7.59
CA VAL A 154 -6.01 3.40 7.77
C VAL A 154 -7.46 3.85 7.79
N ILE A 155 -8.30 3.23 6.97
CA ILE A 155 -9.74 3.46 7.04
C ILE A 155 -10.27 2.52 8.12
N GLU A 156 -10.62 3.07 9.28
CA GLU A 156 -11.14 2.27 10.39
C GLU A 156 -12.62 1.92 10.19
N GLY A 157 -12.97 0.68 10.56
CA GLY A 157 -14.34 0.17 10.57
C GLY A 157 -14.93 -0.14 9.20
N PRO A 158 -16.23 -0.48 9.15
CA PRO A 158 -16.89 -0.90 7.93
C PRO A 158 -17.02 0.25 6.93
N VAL A 159 -16.83 -0.07 5.64
CA VAL A 159 -17.22 0.80 4.52
C VAL A 159 -18.31 0.05 3.76
N ILE A 160 -19.56 0.41 4.02
CA ILE A 160 -20.72 -0.26 3.41
C ILE A 160 -21.08 0.44 2.11
N VAL A 161 -21.06 -0.29 1.00
CA VAL A 161 -21.45 0.21 -0.32
C VAL A 161 -22.64 -0.56 -0.87
N ASP A 162 -23.49 0.12 -1.64
CA ASP A 162 -24.63 -0.49 -2.32
C ASP A 162 -24.19 -0.99 -3.70
N ALA A 163 -24.06 -2.30 -3.84
CA ALA A 163 -23.72 -2.95 -5.09
C ALA A 163 -25.00 -3.55 -5.68
N GLU A 164 -25.45 -3.07 -6.84
CA GLU A 164 -26.76 -3.38 -7.42
C GLU A 164 -27.15 -4.88 -7.37
N GLN A 165 -26.20 -5.78 -7.67
CA GLN A 165 -26.43 -7.23 -7.72
C GLN A 165 -26.16 -7.96 -6.40
N HIS A 166 -25.57 -7.30 -5.42
CA HIS A 166 -25.10 -7.90 -4.16
C HIS A 166 -25.66 -7.20 -2.91
N GLY A 167 -26.44 -6.13 -3.07
CA GLY A 167 -26.96 -5.30 -2.00
C GLY A 167 -25.85 -4.58 -1.25
N GLN A 168 -26.05 -4.39 0.06
CA GLN A 168 -25.08 -3.74 0.93
C GLN A 168 -23.90 -4.67 1.22
N VAL A 169 -22.70 -4.28 0.82
CA VAL A 169 -21.45 -5.04 1.02
C VAL A 169 -20.46 -4.19 1.80
N ASN A 170 -19.90 -4.76 2.88
CA ASN A 170 -18.74 -4.16 3.56
C ASN A 170 -17.47 -4.48 2.77
N VAL A 171 -16.84 -3.45 2.20
CA VAL A 171 -15.64 -3.59 1.36
C VAL A 171 -14.34 -3.40 2.12
N ASN A 172 -14.39 -3.03 3.39
CA ASN A 172 -13.19 -2.71 4.17
C ASN A 172 -12.87 -3.71 5.27
N GLU A 173 -13.76 -4.65 5.60
CA GLU A 173 -13.45 -5.69 6.58
C GLU A 173 -13.67 -7.09 5.97
N PRO A 174 -12.79 -8.07 6.25
CA PRO A 174 -12.90 -9.42 5.71
C PRO A 174 -14.25 -10.11 5.98
N ILE A 175 -14.88 -9.81 7.12
CA ILE A 175 -16.19 -10.35 7.48
C ILE A 175 -17.28 -9.99 6.47
N GLY A 176 -17.14 -8.88 5.75
CA GLY A 176 -18.11 -8.37 4.78
C GLY A 176 -18.48 -9.37 3.69
N LEU A 177 -17.50 -10.12 3.19
CA LEU A 177 -17.72 -11.15 2.17
C LEU A 177 -18.60 -12.29 2.70
N LEU A 178 -18.33 -12.75 3.92
CA LEU A 178 -19.13 -13.79 4.55
C LEU A 178 -20.50 -13.27 4.96
N GLN A 179 -20.64 -12.01 5.36
CA GLN A 179 -21.96 -11.41 5.64
C GLN A 179 -22.84 -11.40 4.39
N ALA A 180 -22.25 -11.09 3.22
CA ALA A 180 -22.97 -11.07 1.95
C ALA A 180 -23.36 -12.48 1.47
N ALA A 181 -22.49 -13.48 1.64
CA ALA A 181 -22.69 -14.82 1.07
C ALA A 181 -23.21 -15.89 2.05
N PHE A 182 -22.80 -15.82 3.31
CA PHE A 182 -23.06 -16.81 4.37
C PHE A 182 -23.33 -16.12 5.73
N PRO A 183 -24.40 -15.32 5.86
CA PRO A 183 -24.63 -14.45 7.01
C PRO A 183 -24.70 -15.18 8.36
N GLU A 184 -25.29 -16.37 8.40
CA GLU A 184 -25.36 -17.17 9.63
C GLU A 184 -23.96 -17.62 10.08
N PHE A 185 -23.11 -18.06 9.16
CA PHE A 185 -21.73 -18.43 9.47
C PHE A 185 -20.91 -17.22 9.89
N ALA A 186 -21.07 -16.08 9.21
CA ALA A 186 -20.42 -14.83 9.58
C ALA A 186 -20.76 -14.42 11.02
N GLN A 187 -22.03 -14.51 11.42
CA GLN A 187 -22.45 -14.21 12.78
C GLN A 187 -21.79 -15.15 13.80
N LYS A 188 -21.82 -16.47 13.56
CA LYS A 188 -21.16 -17.44 14.46
C LYS A 188 -19.66 -17.21 14.58
N LEU A 189 -18.99 -16.85 13.48
CA LEU A 189 -17.56 -16.57 13.45
C LEU A 189 -17.21 -15.32 14.28
N MET A 190 -18.06 -14.29 14.20
CA MET A 190 -17.90 -13.05 14.97
C MET A 190 -18.17 -13.23 16.48
N ASP A 191 -19.03 -14.20 16.83
CA ASP A 191 -19.37 -14.53 18.22
C ASP A 191 -18.42 -15.56 18.84
N ALA A 192 -17.53 -16.18 18.06
CA ALA A 192 -16.68 -17.28 18.51
C ALA A 192 -15.67 -16.86 19.59
N ASN A 193 -14.90 -15.79 19.35
CA ASN A 193 -14.03 -15.15 20.34
C ASN A 193 -13.48 -13.80 19.82
N SER A 194 -12.83 -13.04 20.70
CA SER A 194 -12.31 -11.71 20.40
C SER A 194 -11.15 -11.69 19.41
N GLU A 195 -10.29 -12.73 19.38
CA GLU A 195 -9.14 -12.78 18.48
C GLU A 195 -9.57 -13.04 17.03
N THR A 196 -10.48 -14.01 16.83
CA THR A 196 -11.09 -14.29 15.53
C THR A 196 -11.88 -13.08 15.05
N LYS A 197 -12.64 -12.43 15.94
CA LYS A 197 -13.33 -11.18 15.62
C LYS A 197 -12.35 -10.10 15.15
N ALA A 198 -11.24 -9.91 15.86
CA ALA A 198 -10.22 -8.91 15.49
C ALA A 198 -9.62 -9.17 14.11
N ILE A 199 -9.32 -10.43 13.76
CA ILE A 199 -8.87 -10.81 12.42
C ILE A 199 -9.93 -10.49 11.35
N MET A 200 -11.18 -10.83 11.62
CA MET A 200 -12.28 -10.67 10.67
C MET A 200 -12.74 -9.22 10.50
N THR A 201 -12.37 -8.32 11.42
CA THR A 201 -12.62 -6.86 11.34
C THR A 201 -11.35 -6.06 11.07
N GLU A 202 -10.22 -6.71 10.78
CA GLU A 202 -8.98 -5.99 10.47
C GLU A 202 -9.14 -5.23 9.12
N PRO A 203 -8.92 -3.90 9.09
CA PRO A 203 -9.13 -3.10 7.88
C PRO A 203 -8.35 -3.62 6.66
N ILE A 204 -9.04 -3.80 5.54
CA ILE A 204 -8.45 -4.16 4.23
C ILE A 204 -7.67 -2.96 3.68
N LEU A 205 -8.23 -1.75 3.81
CA LEU A 205 -7.60 -0.50 3.38
C LEU A 205 -6.73 0.07 4.52
N ASP A 206 -5.62 -0.59 4.75
CA ASP A 206 -4.61 -0.27 5.76
C ASP A 206 -3.26 -0.02 5.08
N PHE A 207 -2.85 1.24 5.02
CA PHE A 207 -1.60 1.70 4.42
C PHE A 207 -0.58 2.15 5.48
N GLY A 208 -0.84 1.86 6.76
CA GLY A 208 0.00 2.33 7.86
C GLY A 208 1.46 1.90 7.74
N ASP A 209 1.71 0.67 7.27
CA ASP A 209 3.07 0.16 7.08
C ASP A 209 3.84 0.90 5.97
N ILE A 210 3.15 1.40 4.94
CA ILE A 210 3.78 2.22 3.89
C ILE A 210 4.19 3.57 4.46
N GLY A 211 3.30 4.23 5.22
CA GLY A 211 3.61 5.51 5.86
C GLY A 211 4.67 5.45 6.97
N ARG A 212 4.81 4.29 7.64
CA ARG A 212 5.89 4.07 8.63
C ARG A 212 7.27 3.96 7.99
N MET A 213 7.36 3.73 6.67
CA MET A 213 8.62 3.66 5.95
C MET A 213 9.07 5.05 5.48
N PRO A 214 10.16 5.61 6.04
CA PRO A 214 10.66 6.91 5.62
C PRO A 214 11.01 6.92 4.13
N LEU A 215 10.73 8.01 3.41
CA LEU A 215 11.08 8.19 1.99
C LEU A 215 12.57 8.02 1.72
N GLU A 216 13.43 8.26 2.71
CA GLU A 216 14.87 8.00 2.59
C GLU A 216 15.19 6.53 2.25
N ARG A 217 14.27 5.61 2.59
CA ARG A 217 14.36 4.17 2.27
C ARG A 217 13.66 3.79 0.97
N TRP A 218 13.02 4.74 0.29
CA TRP A 218 12.38 4.49 -0.99
C TRP A 218 13.40 4.68 -2.11
N HIS A 219 13.29 3.89 -3.16
CA HIS A 219 14.07 4.11 -4.37
C HIS A 219 13.53 5.34 -5.10
N ILE A 220 14.43 6.25 -5.52
CA ILE A 220 14.06 7.49 -6.21
C ILE A 220 14.75 7.52 -7.56
N LEU A 221 13.97 7.73 -8.61
CA LEU A 221 14.44 7.94 -9.98
C LEU A 221 13.84 9.23 -10.55
N PHE A 222 14.54 9.84 -11.48
CA PHE A 222 14.01 10.91 -12.31
C PHE A 222 13.79 10.39 -13.71
N ASP A 223 12.57 10.48 -14.21
CA ASP A 223 12.22 10.18 -15.60
C ASP A 223 12.13 11.48 -16.42
N PRO A 224 13.11 11.76 -17.30
CA PRO A 224 13.08 12.92 -18.20
C PRO A 224 12.34 12.65 -19.51
N THR A 225 11.82 11.44 -19.73
CA THR A 225 11.24 11.02 -21.01
C THR A 225 9.74 11.26 -21.12
N ILE A 226 9.09 11.67 -20.03
CA ILE A 226 7.66 11.96 -20.05
C ILE A 226 7.35 13.09 -21.03
N SER A 227 6.41 12.81 -21.93
CA SER A 227 5.80 13.80 -22.79
C SER A 227 4.50 14.29 -22.17
N GLN A 228 4.20 15.59 -22.25
CA GLN A 228 2.89 16.13 -21.83
C GLN A 228 1.71 15.42 -22.51
N ALA A 229 1.93 14.81 -23.68
CA ALA A 229 0.94 14.00 -24.38
C ALA A 229 0.63 12.67 -23.68
N SER A 230 1.61 12.05 -23.01
CA SER A 230 1.44 10.80 -22.27
C SER A 230 0.55 10.99 -21.03
N VAL A 231 0.62 12.15 -20.38
CA VAL A 231 -0.12 12.43 -19.14
C VAL A 231 -1.56 12.87 -19.40
N LYS A 232 -1.80 13.66 -20.47
CA LYS A 232 -3.18 14.01 -20.88
C LYS A 232 -4.05 12.79 -21.21
N GLY A 233 -3.45 11.67 -21.63
CA GLY A 233 -4.17 10.42 -21.85
C GLY A 233 -4.66 9.71 -20.58
N VAL A 234 -4.09 10.03 -19.41
CA VAL A 234 -4.41 9.40 -18.12
C VAL A 234 -5.26 10.32 -17.24
N ILE A 235 -4.95 11.63 -17.18
CA ILE A 235 -5.61 12.56 -16.25
C ILE A 235 -6.30 13.76 -16.92
N ASN A 236 -6.35 13.84 -18.25
CA ASN A 236 -6.92 14.98 -19.00
C ASN A 236 -6.43 16.38 -18.53
N THR A 237 -5.33 16.41 -17.78
CA THR A 237 -4.70 17.59 -17.18
C THR A 237 -3.23 17.64 -17.61
N ASP A 238 -2.70 18.84 -17.75
CA ASP A 238 -1.28 19.06 -18.10
C ASP A 238 -0.40 18.93 -16.86
N ILE A 239 0.87 18.51 -17.03
CA ILE A 239 1.87 18.47 -15.92
C ILE A 239 2.45 19.85 -15.62
N GLY A 240 1.87 20.90 -16.21
CA GLY A 240 2.34 22.27 -16.13
C GLY A 240 3.77 22.43 -16.67
N ARG A 241 4.59 23.15 -15.91
CA ARG A 241 5.98 23.50 -16.25
C ARG A 241 6.99 22.40 -15.93
N ALA A 242 6.54 21.29 -15.34
CA ALA A 242 7.42 20.19 -14.98
C ALA A 242 8.15 19.63 -16.20
N LYS A 243 9.48 19.46 -16.09
CA LYS A 243 10.33 18.88 -17.15
C LYS A 243 10.67 17.41 -16.92
N VAL A 244 10.47 16.92 -15.71
CA VAL A 244 10.77 15.55 -15.30
C VAL A 244 9.66 15.05 -14.38
N LEU A 245 9.64 13.74 -14.19
CA LEU A 245 8.87 13.10 -13.14
C LEU A 245 9.82 12.47 -12.13
N SER A 246 9.63 12.80 -10.86
CA SER A 246 10.22 12.05 -9.77
C SER A 246 9.39 10.82 -9.47
N VAL A 247 10.01 9.65 -9.48
CA VAL A 247 9.38 8.36 -9.19
C VAL A 247 9.97 7.83 -7.90
N TYR A 248 9.12 7.70 -6.89
CA TYR A 248 9.39 7.02 -5.64
C TYR A 248 8.81 5.61 -5.71
N SER A 249 9.60 4.60 -5.38
CA SER A 249 9.17 3.21 -5.37
C SER A 249 9.58 2.48 -4.09
N LEU A 250 8.63 1.77 -3.51
CA LEU A 250 8.75 0.89 -2.35
C LEU A 250 8.26 -0.51 -2.73
N GLY A 251 8.90 -1.55 -2.22
CA GLY A 251 8.47 -2.94 -2.45
C GLY A 251 9.53 -3.84 -3.06
N GLU A 252 10.69 -3.27 -3.42
CA GLU A 252 11.86 -4.05 -3.80
C GLU A 252 12.63 -4.50 -2.55
N CYS A 253 13.01 -5.77 -2.53
CA CYS A 253 14.00 -6.27 -1.60
C CYS A 253 15.36 -5.69 -1.99
N SER A 254 15.98 -4.92 -1.09
CA SER A 254 17.34 -4.44 -1.30
C SER A 254 18.31 -5.11 -0.32
N ILE A 255 19.56 -5.32 -0.74
CA ILE A 255 20.64 -5.77 0.15
C ILE A 255 20.86 -4.76 1.30
N ARG A 256 20.46 -3.51 1.09
CA ARG A 256 20.58 -2.41 2.05
C ARG A 256 19.48 -2.43 3.12
N GLU A 257 18.24 -2.69 2.74
CA GLU A 257 17.06 -2.47 3.58
C GLU A 257 16.34 -3.75 4.01
N GLY A 258 16.67 -4.89 3.41
CA GLY A 258 15.92 -6.13 3.57
C GLY A 258 14.61 -6.11 2.78
N CYS A 259 13.82 -7.18 2.90
CA CYS A 259 12.47 -7.23 2.36
C CYS A 259 11.49 -6.85 3.48
N PRO A 260 10.49 -5.98 3.22
CA PRO A 260 9.33 -5.89 4.09
C PRO A 260 8.67 -7.25 4.25
N GLU A 261 8.34 -7.63 5.49
CA GLU A 261 7.67 -8.90 5.77
C GLU A 261 6.15 -8.79 5.54
N PRO A 262 5.49 -9.86 5.08
CA PRO A 262 4.04 -9.93 5.12
C PRO A 262 3.55 -9.89 6.58
N ARG A 263 2.38 -9.32 6.81
CA ARG A 263 1.72 -9.34 8.12
C ARG A 263 0.84 -10.57 8.20
N GLU A 264 1.03 -11.36 9.25
CA GLU A 264 0.25 -12.58 9.50
C GLU A 264 -0.28 -12.61 10.92
N ALA A 265 -1.44 -13.24 11.10
CA ALA A 265 -1.99 -13.53 12.43
C ALA A 265 -2.78 -14.84 12.40
N ASP A 266 -2.82 -15.49 13.55
CA ASP A 266 -3.54 -16.75 13.75
C ASP A 266 -4.52 -16.62 14.91
N SER A 267 -5.64 -17.33 14.82
CA SER A 267 -6.59 -17.50 15.89
C SER A 267 -7.21 -18.90 15.83
N THR A 268 -7.72 -19.37 16.96
CA THR A 268 -8.53 -20.58 17.03
C THR A 268 -9.91 -20.26 17.54
N ALA A 269 -10.92 -20.86 16.94
CA ALA A 269 -12.34 -20.69 17.28
C ALA A 269 -13.04 -22.03 17.40
N SER A 270 -14.21 -22.08 18.03
CA SER A 270 -15.08 -23.26 17.99
C SER A 270 -16.46 -22.82 17.50
N ILE A 271 -16.96 -23.45 16.43
CA ILE A 271 -18.28 -23.18 15.86
C ILE A 271 -19.01 -24.52 15.76
N ASP A 272 -20.20 -24.60 16.35
CA ASP A 272 -21.04 -25.82 16.36
C ASP A 272 -20.25 -27.08 16.79
N GLY A 273 -19.38 -26.94 17.79
CA GLY A 273 -18.54 -28.05 18.30
C GLY A 273 -17.36 -28.44 17.40
N SER A 274 -17.09 -27.66 16.34
CA SER A 274 -15.97 -27.87 15.42
C SER A 274 -14.84 -26.89 15.71
N ASP A 275 -13.61 -27.38 15.84
CA ASP A 275 -12.44 -26.54 16.07
C ASP A 275 -11.93 -25.92 14.77
N LEU A 276 -11.96 -24.59 14.69
CA LEU A 276 -11.51 -23.80 13.57
C LEU A 276 -10.13 -23.21 13.86
N ARG A 277 -9.27 -23.18 12.84
CA ARG A 277 -8.04 -22.38 12.84
C ARG A 277 -8.15 -21.32 11.75
N VAL A 278 -8.09 -20.06 12.15
CA VAL A 278 -8.17 -18.89 11.27
C VAL A 278 -6.77 -18.34 11.13
N HIS A 279 -6.29 -18.23 9.89
CA HIS A 279 -5.02 -17.63 9.54
C HIS A 279 -5.27 -16.49 8.56
N ILE A 280 -4.74 -15.31 8.85
CA ILE A 280 -4.77 -14.15 7.96
C ILE A 280 -3.36 -13.83 7.47
N SER A 281 -3.25 -13.46 6.20
CA SER A 281 -2.02 -12.97 5.59
C SER A 281 -2.32 -11.73 4.76
N THR A 282 -1.55 -10.67 5.01
CA THR A 282 -1.53 -9.44 4.23
C THR A 282 -0.19 -9.37 3.50
N PRO A 283 -0.18 -9.15 2.17
CA PRO A 283 1.06 -9.02 1.41
C PRO A 283 1.98 -7.93 1.94
N GLN A 284 3.26 -8.05 1.59
CA GLN A 284 4.27 -7.04 1.89
C GLN A 284 3.89 -5.67 1.26
N PRO A 285 4.21 -4.56 1.93
CA PRO A 285 3.93 -3.23 1.43
C PRO A 285 4.66 -2.93 0.10
N ASN A 286 3.93 -2.36 -0.84
CA ASN A 286 4.42 -1.99 -2.16
C ASN A 286 3.74 -0.69 -2.61
N ALA A 287 4.51 0.30 -3.05
CA ALA A 287 3.97 1.58 -3.45
C ALA A 287 4.82 2.25 -4.53
N GLN A 288 4.15 2.98 -5.42
CA GLN A 288 4.78 3.85 -6.41
C GLN A 288 4.12 5.23 -6.36
N ILE A 289 4.94 6.28 -6.33
CA ILE A 289 4.47 7.66 -6.28
C ILE A 289 5.25 8.47 -7.31
N GLU A 290 4.51 9.08 -8.20
CA GLU A 290 4.98 9.88 -9.31
C GLU A 290 4.63 11.34 -9.02
N ILE A 291 5.64 12.21 -9.03
CA ILE A 291 5.48 13.64 -8.72
C ILE A 291 6.07 14.46 -9.86
N ALA A 292 5.25 15.33 -10.46
CA ALA A 292 5.69 16.22 -11.53
C ALA A 292 6.70 17.27 -10.99
N GLY A 293 7.94 17.23 -11.46
CA GLY A 293 9.05 18.08 -11.05
C GLY A 293 10.22 17.31 -10.43
N TYR A 294 11.34 18.02 -10.20
CA TYR A 294 12.47 17.50 -9.43
C TYR A 294 12.14 17.55 -7.95
N THR A 295 12.26 16.41 -7.26
CA THR A 295 11.97 16.32 -5.84
C THR A 295 13.23 16.24 -4.98
N THR A 296 13.15 16.82 -3.79
CA THR A 296 14.12 16.71 -2.71
C THR A 296 13.39 16.38 -1.42
N LEU A 297 13.93 15.45 -0.64
CA LEU A 297 13.41 15.16 0.68
C LEU A 297 13.81 16.29 1.63
N GLU A 298 12.83 16.87 2.30
CA GLU A 298 13.01 17.88 3.32
C GLU A 298 12.38 17.35 4.61
N THR A 299 13.15 17.32 5.70
CA THR A 299 12.60 17.09 7.03
C THR A 299 12.39 18.44 7.68
N LYS A 300 11.16 18.74 8.11
CA LYS A 300 10.89 19.95 8.90
C LYS A 300 10.85 19.62 10.40
N PRO A 301 11.92 19.91 11.16
CA PRO A 301 11.97 19.60 12.58
C PRO A 301 11.03 20.48 13.44
N GLU A 302 10.51 21.59 12.91
CA GLU A 302 9.74 22.56 13.71
C GLU A 302 8.32 22.09 14.07
N ASN A 303 7.78 21.05 13.42
CA ASN A 303 6.41 20.54 13.65
C ASN A 303 6.38 19.00 13.82
N GLY A 304 7.38 18.42 14.49
CA GLY A 304 7.44 17.00 14.80
C GLY A 304 7.68 16.13 13.57
N ASP A 305 8.95 15.96 13.18
CA ASP A 305 9.44 15.00 12.19
C ASP A 305 8.53 14.81 10.95
N LEU A 306 7.96 15.91 10.43
CA LEU A 306 7.17 15.88 9.21
C LEU A 306 8.11 15.71 8.02
N GLU A 307 8.02 14.55 7.39
CA GLU A 307 8.67 14.25 6.12
C GLU A 307 7.88 14.94 5.00
N VAL A 308 8.47 15.98 4.40
CA VAL A 308 7.86 16.74 3.29
C VAL A 308 8.72 16.63 2.05
N ILE A 309 8.09 16.74 0.89
CA ILE A 309 8.76 16.65 -0.41
C ILE A 309 8.84 18.06 -0.98
N GLY A 310 10.05 18.60 -1.08
CA GLY A 310 10.30 19.82 -1.85
C GLY A 310 10.28 19.50 -3.34
N VAL A 311 9.58 20.30 -4.14
CA VAL A 311 9.42 20.12 -5.59
C VAL A 311 9.84 21.38 -6.31
N ASN A 312 10.76 21.23 -7.26
CA ASN A 312 11.16 22.25 -8.21
C ASN A 312 10.74 21.83 -9.63
N LEU A 313 9.92 22.65 -10.28
CA LEU A 313 9.28 22.27 -11.55
C LEU A 313 10.27 22.23 -12.73
N ASP A 314 11.24 23.14 -12.78
CA ASP A 314 12.02 23.41 -14.00
C ASP A 314 13.54 23.36 -13.83
N GLN A 315 14.03 23.26 -12.60
CA GLN A 315 15.45 23.15 -12.26
C GLN A 315 15.71 22.01 -11.27
N GLN A 316 16.75 21.23 -11.56
CA GLN A 316 17.32 20.36 -10.54
C GLN A 316 17.98 21.26 -9.50
N GLY A 317 17.48 21.27 -8.26
CA GLY A 317 18.21 21.89 -7.15
C GLY A 317 19.61 21.26 -7.00
N THR A 318 20.52 21.91 -6.27
CA THR A 318 21.80 21.29 -5.90
C THR A 318 21.57 20.09 -4.99
N VAL A 319 21.28 18.93 -5.57
CA VAL A 319 21.17 17.67 -4.85
C VAL A 319 22.59 17.28 -4.44
N GLY A 320 22.91 17.48 -3.16
CA GLY A 320 24.09 16.85 -2.57
C GLY A 320 23.95 15.33 -2.72
N PRO A 321 25.02 14.60 -3.05
CA PRO A 321 24.93 13.14 -3.16
C PRO A 321 24.36 12.57 -1.86
N PRO A 322 23.49 11.54 -1.93
CA PRO A 322 22.88 10.95 -0.73
C PRO A 322 23.97 10.61 0.30
N LEU A 323 23.65 10.72 1.59
CA LEU A 323 24.60 10.54 2.71
C LEU A 323 25.48 9.28 2.56
N PHE A 324 24.93 8.21 2.01
CA PHE A 324 25.69 6.99 1.71
C PHE A 324 26.75 7.18 0.62
N THR A 325 26.45 7.88 -0.47
CA THR A 325 27.43 8.21 -1.51
C THR A 325 28.57 9.04 -0.92
N MET A 326 28.26 9.98 -0.01
CA MET A 326 29.28 10.69 0.76
C MET A 326 30.11 9.74 1.64
N GLN A 327 29.47 8.83 2.38
CA GLN A 327 30.19 7.85 3.22
C GLN A 327 31.09 6.93 2.40
N VAL A 328 30.62 6.43 1.26
CA VAL A 328 31.41 5.59 0.34
C VAL A 328 32.56 6.39 -0.25
N LEU A 329 32.33 7.62 -0.69
CA LEU A 329 33.39 8.50 -1.18
C LEU A 329 34.42 8.82 -0.09
N LEU A 330 34.00 9.00 1.16
CA LEU A 330 34.90 9.21 2.29
C LEU A 330 35.71 7.95 2.63
N ILE A 331 35.09 6.76 2.57
CA ILE A 331 35.79 5.48 2.78
C ILE A 331 36.81 5.25 1.64
N LEU A 332 36.40 5.41 0.38
CA LEU A 332 37.29 5.26 -0.77
C LEU A 332 38.41 6.31 -0.75
N GLY A 333 38.09 7.55 -0.41
CA GLY A 333 39.07 8.63 -0.21
C GLY A 333 40.05 8.31 0.92
N GLY A 334 39.55 7.79 2.04
CA GLY A 334 40.37 7.33 3.16
C GLY A 334 41.29 6.16 2.79
N MET A 335 40.79 5.19 2.03
CA MET A 335 41.58 4.07 1.52
C MET A 335 42.68 4.54 0.56
N MET A 336 42.37 5.45 -0.37
CA MET A 336 43.36 6.02 -1.27
C MET A 336 44.41 6.86 -0.52
N GLY A 337 43.99 7.62 0.49
CA GLY A 337 44.91 8.35 1.38
C GLY A 337 45.87 7.42 2.11
N ALA A 338 45.37 6.31 2.66
CA ALA A 338 46.20 5.31 3.33
C ALA A 338 47.22 4.67 2.37
N VAL A 339 46.79 4.31 1.15
CA VAL A 339 47.69 3.77 0.12
C VAL A 339 48.78 4.77 -0.26
N ALA A 340 48.44 6.05 -0.43
CA ALA A 340 49.42 7.09 -0.75
C ALA A 340 50.49 7.24 0.33
N VAL A 341 50.11 7.21 1.61
CA VAL A 341 51.05 7.27 2.74
C VAL A 341 51.96 6.05 2.77
N ILE A 342 51.42 4.85 2.54
CA ILE A 342 52.21 3.61 2.50
C ILE A 342 53.23 3.64 1.35
N VAL A 343 52.83 4.10 0.17
CA VAL A 343 53.73 4.24 -0.99
C VAL A 343 54.83 5.26 -0.70
N LEU A 344 54.50 6.42 -0.15
CA LEU A 344 55.49 7.44 0.22
C LEU A 344 56.46 6.97 1.31
N TYR A 345 55.97 6.22 2.30
CA TYR A 345 56.82 5.61 3.33
C TYR A 345 57.77 4.57 2.74
N LYS A 346 57.27 3.73 1.82
CA LYS A 346 58.07 2.68 1.17
C LYS A 346 59.08 3.25 0.16
N ALA A 347 58.79 4.38 -0.47
CA ALA A 347 59.70 5.08 -1.38
C ALA A 347 60.83 5.86 -0.67
N ARG A 348 60.74 6.03 0.66
CA ARG A 348 61.79 6.65 1.49
C ARG A 348 62.75 5.64 2.15
N LYS A 349 62.55 4.35 1.92
CA LYS A 349 63.51 3.27 2.25
C LYS A 349 64.19 2.79 0.98
#